data_AF-A0A3P9KFS6-F1
#
_entry.id   AF-A0A3P9KFS6-F1
#
_cell.length_a   1.000
_cell.length_b   1.000
_cell.length_c   1.000
_cell.angle_alpha   90.00
_cell.angle_beta   90.00
_cell.angle_gamma   90.00
#
_symmetry.space_group_name_H-M   'P 1'
#
loop_
_entity.id
_entity.type
_entity.pdbx_description
1 polymer ?
#
loop_
_entity_poly.entity_id
_entity_poly.type
_entity_poly.pdbx_seq_one_letter_code
_entity_poly.pdbx_strand_id
1 'polypeptide(L)'
;MTEQQRTSDQLPAEKGQGGAGATYKLAAFEFENFRGKKVELSGDCKDVLEKTQRVGSVIVESGPWVAFELPGFAGDQFLLEKGEYPRWSTWTSCQSSYTLGSFRPLKVDGADHKLHLFENTGFEGRKMEIVDDDVPSLWAYGFQDRVASAKAISGTWVGYTYPGYRGHQYVFEHGDFKHWNDWGASEPQIQSVRRVRDMQWHKKGCYIAPAPAPTPAPGPAPAPAPAPAPAPNPNPNPKPNPTPKSQPQP
;
A
#
# COMPACT_ATOMS: atom_id res chain seq x y z
N MET A 1 32.10 52.20 -36.07
CA MET A 1 32.88 51.73 -34.90
C MET A 1 32.08 50.62 -34.27
N THR A 2 32.61 49.41 -34.37
CA THR A 2 32.10 48.14 -33.86
C THR A 2 32.65 47.86 -32.46
N GLU A 3 32.06 46.87 -31.78
CA GLU A 3 32.45 46.26 -30.49
C GLU A 3 31.93 46.99 -29.23
N GLN A 4 31.43 46.34 -28.17
CA GLN A 4 31.71 45.01 -27.63
C GLN A 4 30.47 44.32 -27.03
N GLN A 5 30.38 43.00 -27.24
CA GLN A 5 29.59 42.06 -26.46
C GLN A 5 30.08 41.99 -25.00
N ARG A 6 29.13 41.88 -24.06
CA ARG A 6 29.38 41.21 -22.77
C ARG A 6 28.19 40.32 -22.41
N THR A 7 28.43 39.03 -22.60
CA THR A 7 27.79 37.90 -21.92
C THR A 7 27.90 38.06 -20.40
N SER A 8 26.86 37.71 -19.66
CA SER A 8 26.90 37.61 -18.20
C SER A 8 26.03 36.45 -17.71
N ASP A 9 26.75 35.35 -17.51
CA ASP A 9 26.62 34.31 -16.48
C ASP A 9 25.26 33.68 -16.17
N GLN A 10 25.11 32.51 -16.76
CA GLN A 10 24.23 31.43 -16.35
C GLN A 10 24.82 30.78 -15.09
N LEU A 11 24.20 30.99 -13.93
CA LEU A 11 24.60 30.34 -12.68
C LEU A 11 24.20 28.84 -12.69
N PRO A 12 25.09 27.94 -12.24
CA PRO A 12 24.92 26.51 -12.40
C PRO A 12 23.89 25.91 -11.44
N ALA A 13 23.21 24.88 -11.95
CA ALA A 13 22.31 24.00 -11.22
C ALA A 13 22.95 23.54 -9.89
N GLU A 14 22.32 23.93 -8.78
CA GLU A 14 22.70 23.46 -7.46
C GLU A 14 22.36 21.97 -7.35
N LYS A 15 23.39 21.13 -7.36
CA LYS A 15 23.30 19.73 -7.00
C LYS A 15 22.93 19.64 -5.52
N GLY A 16 21.65 19.39 -5.24
CA GLY A 16 21.19 19.01 -3.91
C GLY A 16 21.95 17.77 -3.42
N GLN A 17 22.68 17.96 -2.34
CA GLN A 17 23.47 16.95 -1.64
C GLN A 17 22.58 15.79 -1.17
N GLY A 18 23.04 14.57 -1.44
CA GLY A 18 22.32 13.34 -1.15
C GLY A 18 22.25 13.03 0.34
N GLY A 19 21.01 12.86 0.83
CA GLY A 19 20.73 11.92 1.91
C GLY A 19 20.85 10.49 1.39
N ALA A 20 21.32 9.57 2.23
CA ALA A 20 21.47 8.15 1.91
C ALA A 20 20.26 7.63 1.10
N GLY A 21 20.53 7.04 -0.07
CA GLY A 21 19.54 6.78 -1.11
C GLY A 21 18.37 5.90 -0.68
N ALA A 22 17.30 6.54 -0.20
CA ALA A 22 16.02 5.89 -0.02
C ALA A 22 15.57 5.37 -1.39
N THR A 23 15.62 4.04 -1.56
CA THR A 23 15.15 3.39 -2.77
C THR A 23 13.65 3.21 -2.64
N TYR A 24 12.88 3.96 -3.42
CA TYR A 24 11.43 3.82 -3.48
C TYR A 24 11.04 2.74 -4.49
N LYS A 25 10.06 1.92 -4.13
CA LYS A 25 9.54 0.87 -5.01
C LYS A 25 8.08 0.57 -4.72
N LEU A 26 7.27 0.71 -5.76
CA LEU A 26 5.83 0.44 -5.76
C LEU A 26 5.47 -0.39 -7.00
N ALA A 27 4.61 -1.38 -6.83
CA ALA A 27 4.02 -2.15 -7.92
C ALA A 27 2.51 -1.90 -7.96
N ALA A 28 2.02 -1.37 -9.07
CA ALA A 28 0.60 -1.24 -9.37
C ALA A 28 0.16 -2.39 -10.28
N PHE A 29 -1.03 -2.94 -10.02
CA PHE A 29 -1.61 -4.04 -10.76
C PHE A 29 -2.97 -3.63 -11.33
N GLU A 30 -3.26 -4.11 -12.54
CA GLU A 30 -4.49 -3.78 -13.26
C GLU A 30 -5.78 -4.27 -12.57
N PHE A 31 -5.72 -5.38 -11.84
CA PHE A 31 -6.86 -5.97 -11.16
C PHE A 31 -6.64 -6.09 -9.65
N GLU A 32 -7.74 -6.29 -8.91
CA GLU A 32 -7.69 -6.61 -7.48
C GLU A 32 -6.86 -7.90 -7.24
N ASN A 33 -6.33 -8.05 -6.02
CA ASN A 33 -5.55 -9.20 -5.55
C ASN A 33 -4.30 -9.48 -6.40
N PHE A 34 -3.61 -8.41 -6.83
CA PHE A 34 -2.30 -8.44 -7.48
C PHE A 34 -2.28 -9.20 -8.80
N ARG A 35 -3.33 -9.03 -9.62
CA ARG A 35 -3.52 -9.70 -10.91
C ARG A 35 -3.49 -8.74 -12.09
N GLY A 36 -3.35 -9.30 -13.29
CA GLY A 36 -3.31 -8.57 -14.55
C GLY A 36 -1.94 -7.96 -14.82
N LYS A 37 -1.89 -6.91 -15.64
CA LYS A 37 -0.64 -6.22 -15.96
C LYS A 37 -0.02 -5.62 -14.69
N LYS A 38 1.27 -5.87 -14.48
CA LYS A 38 2.08 -5.28 -13.39
C LYS A 38 2.88 -4.08 -13.93
N VAL A 39 2.82 -2.96 -13.23
CA VAL A 39 3.60 -1.75 -13.50
C VAL A 39 4.46 -1.46 -12.27
N GLU A 40 5.79 -1.44 -12.44
CA GLU A 40 6.73 -1.10 -11.37
C GLU A 40 7.15 0.37 -11.47
N LEU A 41 7.14 1.06 -10.34
CA LEU A 41 7.49 2.46 -10.19
C LEU A 41 8.61 2.61 -9.14
N SER A 42 9.63 3.40 -9.46
CA SER A 42 10.75 3.75 -8.57
C SER A 42 10.91 5.26 -8.36
N GLY A 43 10.04 6.06 -8.98
CA GLY A 43 9.97 7.50 -8.84
C GLY A 43 8.61 8.03 -9.31
N ASP A 44 8.54 9.33 -9.50
CA ASP A 44 7.34 10.04 -9.95
C ASP A 44 6.70 9.41 -11.20
N CYS A 45 5.38 9.24 -11.15
CA CYS A 45 4.56 8.78 -12.26
C CYS A 45 3.36 9.71 -12.39
N LYS A 46 3.45 10.69 -13.29
CA LYS A 46 2.42 11.72 -13.52
C LYS A 46 1.16 11.16 -14.19
N ASP A 47 1.27 10.06 -14.92
CA ASP A 47 0.12 9.38 -15.50
C ASP A 47 0.40 7.87 -15.51
N VAL A 48 -0.30 7.13 -14.65
CA VAL A 48 -0.21 5.66 -14.61
C VAL A 48 -1.02 5.02 -15.74
N LEU A 49 -2.01 5.73 -16.28
CA LEU A 49 -2.95 5.21 -17.27
C LEU A 49 -2.29 5.04 -18.65
N GLU A 50 -1.19 5.74 -18.90
CA GLU A 50 -0.31 5.47 -20.05
C GLU A 50 0.33 4.06 -19.98
N LYS A 51 0.45 3.49 -18.78
CA LYS A 51 1.12 2.20 -18.54
C LYS A 51 0.14 1.06 -18.31
N THR A 52 -1.07 1.32 -17.81
CA THR A 52 -2.11 0.31 -17.52
C THR A 52 -3.51 0.93 -17.69
N GLN A 53 -4.52 0.15 -18.05
CA GLN A 53 -5.88 0.69 -18.26
C GLN A 53 -6.53 1.20 -16.96
N ARG A 54 -6.14 0.62 -15.83
CA ARG A 54 -6.60 0.98 -14.49
C ARG A 54 -5.64 0.44 -13.43
N VAL A 55 -5.87 0.83 -12.18
CA VAL A 55 -5.19 0.28 -11.00
C VAL A 55 -6.22 -0.40 -10.11
N GLY A 56 -6.11 -1.71 -9.93
CA GLY A 56 -6.99 -2.52 -9.09
C GLY A 56 -6.38 -2.96 -7.77
N SER A 57 -5.05 -3.07 -7.70
CA SER A 57 -4.32 -3.35 -6.45
C SER A 57 -2.90 -2.76 -6.47
N VAL A 58 -2.31 -2.55 -5.30
CA VAL A 58 -0.98 -1.94 -5.15
C VAL A 58 -0.17 -2.68 -4.09
N ILE A 59 1.12 -2.88 -4.35
CA ILE A 59 2.10 -3.32 -3.34
C ILE A 59 3.16 -2.24 -3.21
N VAL A 60 3.35 -1.72 -2.00
CA VAL A 60 4.43 -0.80 -1.67
C VAL A 60 5.54 -1.60 -1.01
N GLU A 61 6.63 -1.86 -1.75
CA GLU A 61 7.80 -2.56 -1.22
C GLU A 61 8.69 -1.62 -0.40
N SER A 62 8.86 -0.40 -0.90
CA SER A 62 9.61 0.68 -0.26
C SER A 62 8.90 2.02 -0.48
N GLY A 63 8.47 2.65 0.59
CA GLY A 63 7.69 3.89 0.59
C GLY A 63 8.13 4.85 1.69
N PRO A 64 7.24 5.75 2.16
CA PRO A 64 5.85 5.89 1.71
C PRO A 64 5.72 6.57 0.33
N TRP A 65 4.55 6.43 -0.27
CA TRP A 65 4.14 7.08 -1.51
C TRP A 65 2.86 7.89 -1.28
N VAL A 66 2.67 8.96 -2.05
CA VAL A 66 1.35 9.57 -2.24
C VAL A 66 0.83 9.19 -3.61
N ALA A 67 -0.37 8.63 -3.65
CA ALA A 67 -1.11 8.44 -4.87
C ALA A 67 -2.21 9.49 -4.98
N PHE A 68 -2.60 9.81 -6.20
CA PHE A 68 -3.61 10.81 -6.50
C PHE A 68 -4.68 10.22 -7.41
N GLU A 69 -5.91 10.70 -7.26
CA GLU A 69 -7.04 10.31 -8.08
C GLU A 69 -6.81 10.57 -9.58
N LEU A 70 -6.27 11.73 -9.92
CA LEU A 70 -6.10 12.18 -11.29
C LEU A 70 -4.62 12.18 -11.72
N PRO A 71 -4.35 12.18 -13.04
CA PRO A 71 -3.02 12.47 -13.57
C PRO A 71 -2.51 13.85 -13.11
N GLY A 72 -1.19 14.02 -13.09
CA GLY A 72 -0.53 15.28 -12.76
C GLY A 72 -0.54 15.65 -11.27
N PHE A 73 -0.71 14.67 -10.38
CA PHE A 73 -0.75 14.86 -8.92
C PHE A 73 -1.95 15.70 -8.45
N ALA A 74 -3.12 15.43 -9.02
CA ALA A 74 -4.35 16.19 -8.77
C ALA A 74 -5.49 15.31 -8.24
N GLY A 75 -6.51 15.95 -7.65
CA GLY A 75 -7.66 15.27 -7.04
C GLY A 75 -7.36 14.72 -5.65
N ASP A 76 -8.16 13.74 -5.23
CA ASP A 76 -8.02 13.11 -3.90
C ASP A 76 -6.63 12.49 -3.71
N GLN A 77 -6.08 12.63 -2.50
CA GLN A 77 -4.78 12.09 -2.11
C GLN A 77 -4.94 10.81 -1.28
N PHE A 78 -4.03 9.86 -1.47
CA PHE A 78 -3.98 8.60 -0.75
C PHE A 78 -2.55 8.32 -0.29
N LEU A 79 -2.34 8.27 1.03
CA LEU A 79 -1.07 7.88 1.60
C LEU A 79 -0.91 6.35 1.56
N LEU A 80 0.12 5.89 0.85
CA LEU A 80 0.45 4.48 0.70
C LEU A 80 1.75 4.18 1.45
N GLU A 81 1.60 3.63 2.66
CA GLU A 81 2.70 3.13 3.46
C GLU A 81 3.15 1.76 2.94
N LYS A 82 4.31 1.26 3.39
CA LYS A 82 4.79 -0.07 3.01
C LYS A 82 3.77 -1.14 3.39
N GLY A 83 3.36 -1.95 2.43
CA GLY A 83 2.31 -2.95 2.62
C GLY A 83 1.65 -3.40 1.32
N GLU A 84 0.63 -4.23 1.49
CA GLU A 84 -0.17 -4.81 0.42
C GLU A 84 -1.58 -4.24 0.45
N TYR A 85 -2.02 -3.71 -0.69
CA TYR A 85 -3.33 -3.11 -0.87
C TYR A 85 -4.10 -3.89 -1.96
N PRO A 86 -4.79 -4.98 -1.60
CA PRO A 86 -5.37 -5.91 -2.57
C PRO A 86 -6.56 -5.33 -3.34
N ARG A 87 -7.13 -4.21 -2.89
CA ARG A 87 -8.26 -3.55 -3.56
C ARG A 87 -8.40 -2.09 -3.16
N TRP A 88 -9.23 -1.36 -3.89
CA TRP A 88 -9.40 0.08 -3.70
C TRP A 88 -9.80 0.50 -2.28
N SER A 89 -10.69 -0.25 -1.64
CA SER A 89 -11.17 0.04 -0.29
C SER A 89 -10.09 -0.10 0.80
N THR A 90 -8.88 -0.56 0.46
CA THR A 90 -7.76 -0.71 1.41
C THR A 90 -6.83 0.51 1.44
N TRP A 91 -6.86 1.38 0.41
CA TRP A 91 -6.09 2.63 0.42
C TRP A 91 -6.93 3.88 0.65
N THR A 92 -8.23 3.85 0.31
CA THR A 92 -9.12 5.00 0.53
C THR A 92 -9.72 5.00 1.93
N SER A 93 -9.92 6.19 2.48
CA SER A 93 -10.63 6.41 3.75
C SER A 93 -11.94 7.18 3.57
N CYS A 94 -12.28 7.63 2.35
CA CYS A 94 -13.46 8.44 2.04
C CYS A 94 -14.56 7.71 1.24
N GLN A 95 -14.31 6.50 0.70
CA GLN A 95 -15.24 5.72 -0.15
C GLN A 95 -15.81 6.45 -1.41
N SER A 96 -15.51 7.73 -1.60
CA SER A 96 -15.97 8.57 -2.72
C SER A 96 -15.14 8.36 -3.98
N SER A 97 -13.83 8.18 -3.83
CA SER A 97 -12.91 7.95 -4.94
C SER A 97 -12.09 6.68 -4.74
N TYR A 98 -11.93 5.93 -5.84
CA TYR A 98 -11.26 4.63 -5.89
C TYR A 98 -10.21 4.53 -7.00
N THR A 99 -10.13 5.54 -7.88
CA THR A 99 -9.19 5.57 -9.00
C THR A 99 -7.84 6.13 -8.55
N LEU A 100 -6.77 5.64 -9.16
CA LEU A 100 -5.41 6.17 -8.97
C LEU A 100 -4.87 6.54 -10.35
N GLY A 101 -4.59 7.82 -10.56
CA GLY A 101 -4.10 8.38 -11.83
C GLY A 101 -2.61 8.73 -11.81
N SER A 102 -2.06 9.07 -10.64
CA SER A 102 -0.63 9.41 -10.52
C SER A 102 -0.05 9.06 -9.15
N PHE A 103 1.28 8.93 -9.09
CA PHE A 103 2.02 8.49 -7.90
C PHE A 103 3.31 9.29 -7.76
N ARG A 104 3.71 9.63 -6.53
CA ARG A 104 5.06 10.12 -6.24
C ARG A 104 5.59 9.55 -4.93
N PRO A 105 6.90 9.29 -4.82
CA PRO A 105 7.54 9.09 -3.54
C PRO A 105 7.26 10.25 -2.59
N LEU A 106 7.00 9.93 -1.32
CA LEU A 106 6.86 10.93 -0.27
C LEU A 106 8.14 10.95 0.55
N LYS A 107 8.81 12.10 0.55
CA LYS A 107 9.96 12.32 1.43
C LYS A 107 9.44 12.47 2.86
N VAL A 108 10.00 11.67 3.76
CA VAL A 108 9.75 11.78 5.20
C VAL A 108 11.04 12.27 5.82
N ASP A 109 11.05 13.54 6.18
CA ASP A 109 12.22 14.21 6.75
C ASP A 109 12.10 14.35 8.26
N GLY A 110 13.21 14.12 8.96
CA GLY A 110 13.39 14.51 10.37
C GLY A 110 12.98 13.46 11.41
N ALA A 111 13.64 13.53 12.57
CA ALA A 111 13.23 12.79 13.77
C ALA A 111 12.06 13.49 14.48
N ASP A 112 12.04 14.83 14.42
CA ASP A 112 11.11 15.67 15.18
C ASP A 112 9.98 16.18 14.27
N HIS A 113 8.77 16.16 14.78
CA HIS A 113 7.55 16.55 14.06
C HIS A 113 6.90 17.73 14.75
N LYS A 114 6.66 18.83 14.01
CA LYS A 114 5.94 19.99 14.51
C LYS A 114 4.98 20.56 13.47
N LEU A 115 3.71 20.68 13.84
CA LEU A 115 2.63 21.23 13.00
C LEU A 115 1.84 22.30 13.76
N HIS A 116 1.56 23.41 13.09
CA HIS A 116 0.60 24.41 13.55
C HIS A 116 -0.64 24.39 12.67
N LEU A 117 -1.82 24.31 13.27
CA LEU A 117 -3.11 24.45 12.60
C LEU A 117 -3.76 25.76 13.01
N PHE A 118 -4.44 26.41 12.07
CA PHE A 118 -5.11 27.70 12.27
C PHE A 118 -6.54 27.65 11.74
N GLU A 119 -7.45 28.26 12.51
CA GLU A 119 -8.88 28.33 12.19
C GLU A 119 -9.17 29.16 10.94
N ASN A 120 -8.43 30.25 10.72
CA ASN A 120 -8.61 31.16 9.59
C ASN A 120 -7.45 31.05 8.60
N THR A 121 -7.65 31.63 7.41
CA THR A 121 -6.61 31.74 6.38
C THR A 121 -5.50 32.69 6.86
N GLY A 122 -4.32 32.62 6.26
CA GLY A 122 -3.22 33.54 6.56
C GLY A 122 -2.63 33.41 7.97
N PHE A 123 -2.83 32.28 8.64
CA PHE A 123 -2.33 31.97 10.00
C PHE A 123 -3.01 32.77 11.12
N GLU A 124 -4.30 33.08 10.95
CA GLU A 124 -5.10 33.83 11.90
C GLU A 124 -6.08 32.97 12.70
N GLY A 125 -6.73 33.57 13.69
CA GLY A 125 -7.75 32.92 14.53
C GLY A 125 -7.14 32.01 15.59
N ARG A 126 -7.91 31.01 16.05
CA ARG A 126 -7.39 30.03 17.02
C ARG A 126 -6.27 29.21 16.39
N LYS A 127 -5.24 28.95 17.19
CA LYS A 127 -4.07 28.16 16.82
C LYS A 127 -4.00 26.90 17.68
N MET A 128 -3.67 25.77 17.06
CA MET A 128 -3.26 24.53 17.73
C MET A 128 -1.84 24.18 17.33
N GLU A 129 -0.99 23.83 18.31
CA GLU A 129 0.36 23.31 18.08
C GLU A 129 0.39 21.82 18.44
N ILE A 130 0.91 21.00 17.51
CA ILE A 130 1.09 19.56 17.67
C ILE A 130 2.58 19.28 17.52
N VAL A 131 3.18 18.64 18.54
CA VAL A 131 4.60 18.28 18.57
C VAL A 131 4.72 16.81 18.91
N ASP A 132 5.36 16.04 18.03
CA ASP A 132 5.69 14.62 18.23
C ASP A 132 4.54 13.73 18.74
N ASP A 133 3.31 14.08 18.38
CA ASP A 133 2.11 13.32 18.73
C ASP A 133 1.15 13.16 17.55
N ASP A 134 0.32 12.11 17.60
CA ASP A 134 -0.79 11.95 16.67
C ASP A 134 -2.10 12.35 17.35
N VAL A 135 -2.95 13.07 16.62
CA VAL A 135 -4.21 13.61 17.13
C VAL A 135 -5.38 12.93 16.43
N PRO A 136 -5.98 11.88 17.02
CA PRO A 136 -7.13 11.20 16.42
C PRO A 136 -8.42 12.03 16.49
N SER A 137 -8.46 13.11 17.27
CA SER A 137 -9.58 14.05 17.31
C SER A 137 -9.11 15.44 17.74
N LEU A 138 -9.22 16.43 16.85
CA LEU A 138 -8.92 17.83 17.16
C LEU A 138 -9.83 18.37 18.30
N TRP A 139 -11.07 17.87 18.38
CA TRP A 139 -12.03 18.21 19.43
C TRP A 139 -11.55 17.84 20.84
N ALA A 140 -10.78 16.76 20.98
CA ALA A 140 -10.25 16.32 22.27
C ALA A 140 -9.27 17.34 22.89
N TYR A 141 -8.72 18.22 22.05
CA TYR A 141 -7.80 19.28 22.43
C TYR A 141 -8.47 20.67 22.42
N GLY A 142 -9.80 20.74 22.37
CA GLY A 142 -10.56 22.00 22.38
C GLY A 142 -10.53 22.78 21.06
N PHE A 143 -10.01 22.17 20.00
CA PHE A 143 -10.06 22.71 18.65
C PHE A 143 -11.37 22.31 17.95
N GLN A 144 -11.66 22.88 16.78
CA GLN A 144 -12.85 22.56 15.99
C GLN A 144 -12.48 21.79 14.73
N ASP A 145 -13.48 21.52 13.89
CA ASP A 145 -13.30 20.86 12.59
C ASP A 145 -12.81 21.82 11.49
N ARG A 146 -12.84 23.14 11.74
CA ARG A 146 -12.37 24.15 10.79
C ARG A 146 -10.86 24.39 10.89
N VAL A 147 -10.14 24.07 9.82
CA VAL A 147 -8.71 24.39 9.62
C VAL A 147 -8.55 25.05 8.25
N ALA A 148 -8.17 26.34 8.24
CA ALA A 148 -8.09 27.13 7.02
C ALA A 148 -6.67 27.57 6.63
N SER A 149 -5.70 27.46 7.54
CA SER A 149 -4.27 27.52 7.21
C SER A 149 -3.45 26.64 8.14
N ALA A 150 -2.24 26.27 7.72
CA ALA A 150 -1.35 25.38 8.47
C ALA A 150 0.13 25.70 8.24
N LYS A 151 0.98 25.39 9.21
CA LYS A 151 2.44 25.43 9.07
C LYS A 151 3.05 24.11 9.49
N ALA A 152 3.57 23.36 8.54
CA ALA A 152 4.36 22.17 8.80
C ALA A 152 5.80 22.59 9.03
N ILE A 153 6.15 22.81 10.30
CA ILE A 153 7.46 23.32 10.73
C ILE A 153 8.53 22.24 10.59
N SER A 154 8.18 20.98 10.91
CA SER A 154 9.05 19.83 10.71
C SER A 154 8.24 18.55 10.62
N GLY A 155 8.83 17.52 10.02
CA GLY A 155 8.16 16.24 9.78
C GLY A 155 7.15 16.30 8.64
N THR A 156 6.70 15.13 8.22
CA THR A 156 5.62 14.98 7.23
C THR A 156 4.34 14.53 7.94
N TRP A 157 3.22 15.17 7.62
CA TRP A 157 1.94 14.92 8.29
C TRP A 157 0.85 14.56 7.30
N VAL A 158 -0.19 13.89 7.80
CA VAL A 158 -1.42 13.66 7.03
C VAL A 158 -2.62 14.06 7.88
N GLY A 159 -3.41 15.00 7.36
CA GLY A 159 -4.68 15.43 7.93
C GLY A 159 -5.85 14.69 7.31
N TYR A 160 -6.93 14.55 8.08
CA TYR A 160 -8.14 13.82 7.70
C TYR A 160 -9.39 14.62 8.02
N THR A 161 -10.39 14.54 7.14
CA THR A 161 -11.68 15.24 7.27
C THR A 161 -12.43 14.87 8.55
N TYR A 162 -12.32 13.61 9.01
CA TYR A 162 -13.07 13.09 10.16
C TYR A 162 -12.15 12.56 11.28
N PRO A 163 -12.66 12.45 12.52
CA PRO A 163 -11.93 11.85 13.63
C PRO A 163 -11.56 10.38 13.37
N GLY A 164 -10.45 9.95 13.94
CA GLY A 164 -9.92 8.59 13.84
C GLY A 164 -9.31 8.28 12.48
N TYR A 165 -8.73 9.27 11.80
CA TYR A 165 -8.02 9.13 10.53
C TYR A 165 -8.91 8.64 9.38
N ARG A 166 -10.09 9.25 9.24
CA ARG A 166 -11.13 8.88 8.27
C ARG A 166 -11.49 10.05 7.34
N GLY A 167 -12.05 9.76 6.17
CA GLY A 167 -12.40 10.77 5.16
C GLY A 167 -11.28 11.04 4.17
N HIS A 168 -11.28 12.23 3.56
CA HIS A 168 -10.22 12.62 2.62
C HIS A 168 -8.90 12.82 3.37
N GLN A 169 -7.80 12.54 2.70
CA GLN A 169 -6.45 12.67 3.25
C GLN A 169 -5.75 13.87 2.61
N TYR A 170 -4.99 14.62 3.40
CA TYR A 170 -4.22 15.76 2.92
C TYR A 170 -2.81 15.70 3.48
N VAL A 171 -1.81 15.63 2.60
CA VAL A 171 -0.41 15.54 3.01
C VAL A 171 0.16 16.94 3.22
N PHE A 172 0.80 17.14 4.38
CA PHE A 172 1.55 18.35 4.71
C PHE A 172 3.04 17.99 4.76
N GLU A 173 3.75 18.34 3.70
CA GLU A 173 5.21 18.42 3.70
C GLU A 173 5.67 19.74 4.33
N HIS A 174 6.95 19.85 4.68
CA HIS A 174 7.52 21.05 5.29
C HIS A 174 7.17 22.32 4.48
N GLY A 175 6.49 23.27 5.13
CA GLY A 175 6.06 24.50 4.47
C GLY A 175 4.93 25.25 5.16
N ASP A 176 4.62 26.40 4.57
CA ASP A 176 3.59 27.34 4.99
C ASP A 176 2.40 27.25 4.02
N PHE A 177 1.21 26.91 4.54
CA PHE A 177 -0.02 26.76 3.77
C PHE A 177 -1.03 27.81 4.23
N LYS A 178 -1.18 28.89 3.46
CA LYS A 178 -1.98 30.07 3.84
C LYS A 178 -3.47 29.87 3.61
N HIS A 179 -3.85 28.90 2.79
CA HIS A 179 -5.23 28.60 2.43
C HIS A 179 -5.43 27.10 2.26
N TRP A 180 -6.65 26.58 2.49
CA TRP A 180 -6.91 25.14 2.42
C TRP A 180 -6.72 24.51 1.03
N ASN A 181 -6.85 25.33 -0.02
CA ASN A 181 -6.51 24.96 -1.39
C ASN A 181 -5.02 24.59 -1.55
N ASP A 182 -4.12 25.11 -0.71
CA ASP A 182 -2.68 24.87 -0.81
C ASP A 182 -2.31 23.41 -0.52
N TRP A 183 -3.15 22.68 0.25
CA TRP A 183 -3.01 21.23 0.47
C TRP A 183 -4.05 20.40 -0.31
N GLY A 184 -4.76 21.02 -1.26
CA GLY A 184 -5.69 20.32 -2.15
C GLY A 184 -7.07 20.02 -1.55
N ALA A 185 -7.46 20.64 -0.45
CA ALA A 185 -8.83 20.53 0.06
C ALA A 185 -9.79 21.49 -0.67
N SER A 186 -11.05 21.08 -0.83
CA SER A 186 -12.13 21.95 -1.32
C SER A 186 -12.76 22.80 -0.21
N GLU A 187 -12.74 22.28 1.02
CA GLU A 187 -13.31 22.89 2.22
C GLU A 187 -12.29 22.87 3.36
N PRO A 188 -12.33 23.84 4.29
CA PRO A 188 -11.39 23.93 5.41
C PRO A 188 -11.75 22.96 6.54
N GLN A 189 -11.96 21.67 6.24
CA GLN A 189 -12.37 20.67 7.23
C GLN A 189 -11.27 19.65 7.52
N ILE A 190 -10.75 19.65 8.75
CA ILE A 190 -9.82 18.66 9.28
C ILE A 190 -10.20 18.37 10.72
N GLN A 191 -10.30 17.09 11.09
CA GLN A 191 -10.68 16.66 12.44
C GLN A 191 -9.73 15.65 13.08
N SER A 192 -8.79 15.11 12.32
CA SER A 192 -7.67 14.35 12.89
C SER A 192 -6.42 14.51 12.04
N VAL A 193 -5.26 14.38 12.68
CA VAL A 193 -3.96 14.50 12.03
C VAL A 193 -3.02 13.49 12.65
N ARG A 194 -2.17 12.85 11.85
CA ARG A 194 -1.07 12.01 12.36
C ARG A 194 0.21 12.28 11.60
N ARG A 195 1.31 11.88 12.19
CA ARG A 195 2.61 11.87 11.51
C ARG A 195 2.63 10.77 10.45
N VAL A 196 3.27 11.06 9.32
CA VAL A 196 3.65 10.05 8.34
C VAL A 196 4.90 9.38 8.84
N ARG A 197 4.85 8.06 9.01
CA ARG A 197 5.95 7.30 9.56
C ARG A 197 6.49 6.36 8.50
N ASP A 198 7.79 6.44 8.23
CA ASP A 198 8.49 5.37 7.51
C ASP A 198 8.80 4.21 8.47
N MET A 199 8.66 2.97 8.01
CA MET A 199 9.08 1.76 8.72
C MET A 199 10.57 1.77 9.08
N GLN A 200 11.40 2.55 8.38
CA GLN A 200 12.82 2.71 8.72
C GLN A 200 13.01 3.33 10.11
N TRP A 201 12.13 4.25 10.53
CA TRP A 201 12.25 4.98 11.80
C TRP A 201 11.19 4.58 12.84
N HIS A 202 10.04 4.05 12.41
CA HIS A 202 8.95 3.70 13.32
C HIS A 202 8.41 2.28 13.08
N LYS A 203 8.90 1.33 13.90
CA LYS A 203 8.53 -0.10 13.84
C LYS A 203 7.13 -0.45 14.37
N LYS A 204 6.39 0.52 14.93
CA LYS A 204 5.06 0.31 15.54
C LYS A 204 4.00 1.11 14.78
N GLY A 205 2.93 0.45 14.35
CA GLY A 205 1.73 1.09 13.75
C GLY A 205 1.53 0.88 12.25
N CYS A 206 2.49 0.27 11.54
CA CYS A 206 2.28 -0.10 10.13
C CYS A 206 1.43 -1.36 10.00
N TYR A 207 0.63 -1.45 8.94
CA TYR A 207 -0.13 -2.65 8.61
C TYR A 207 0.82 -3.85 8.47
N ILE A 208 0.78 -4.77 9.43
CA ILE A 208 1.47 -6.05 9.34
C ILE A 208 0.52 -6.95 8.54
N ALA A 209 0.88 -7.26 7.29
CA ALA A 209 0.18 -8.28 6.52
C ALA A 209 0.11 -9.56 7.38
N PRO A 210 -1.07 -10.19 7.52
CA PRO A 210 -1.17 -11.48 8.20
C PRO A 210 -0.15 -12.43 7.57
N ALA A 211 0.64 -13.13 8.39
CA ALA A 211 1.54 -14.15 7.87
C ALA A 211 0.74 -15.10 6.96
N PRO A 212 1.28 -15.51 5.80
CA PRO A 212 0.60 -16.46 4.94
C PRO A 212 0.23 -17.69 5.77
N ALA A 213 -1.03 -18.14 5.64
CA ALA A 213 -1.51 -19.29 6.39
C ALA A 213 -0.52 -20.46 6.22
N PRO A 214 -0.16 -21.17 7.30
CA PRO A 214 0.73 -22.31 7.20
C PRO A 214 0.19 -23.27 6.15
N THR A 215 1.05 -23.70 5.24
CA THR A 215 0.69 -24.65 4.20
C THR A 215 0.08 -25.89 4.87
N PRO A 216 -1.11 -26.36 4.46
CA PRO A 216 -1.68 -27.57 5.03
C PRO A 216 -0.66 -28.70 4.93
N ALA A 217 -0.42 -29.39 6.05
CA ALA A 217 0.46 -30.55 6.05
C ALA A 217 -0.01 -31.54 4.97
N PRO A 218 0.91 -32.20 4.24
CA PRO A 218 0.55 -33.25 3.31
C PRO A 218 -0.39 -34.24 4.03
N GLY A 219 -1.55 -34.50 3.44
CA GLY A 219 -2.47 -35.49 3.98
C GLY A 219 -1.77 -36.84 4.14
N PRO A 220 -2.17 -37.68 5.11
CA PRO A 220 -1.57 -38.99 5.30
C PRO A 220 -1.58 -39.77 3.99
N ALA A 221 -0.45 -40.42 3.67
CA ALA A 221 -0.32 -41.25 2.49
C ALA A 221 -1.47 -42.27 2.43
N PRO A 222 -2.06 -42.52 1.25
CA PRO A 222 -3.08 -43.55 1.10
C PRO A 222 -2.60 -44.87 1.69
N ALA A 223 -3.46 -45.54 2.48
CA ALA A 223 -3.13 -46.84 3.03
C ALA A 223 -2.73 -47.79 1.88
N PRO A 224 -1.69 -48.63 2.07
CA PRO A 224 -1.33 -49.65 1.08
C PRO A 224 -2.56 -50.48 0.73
N ALA A 225 -2.77 -50.71 -0.57
CA ALA A 225 -3.85 -51.57 -1.03
C ALA A 225 -3.77 -52.94 -0.34
N PRO A 226 -4.90 -53.54 0.08
CA PRO A 226 -4.91 -54.87 0.67
C PRO A 226 -4.21 -55.86 -0.26
N ALA A 227 -3.39 -56.75 0.31
CA ALA A 227 -2.73 -57.80 -0.44
C ALA A 227 -3.78 -58.63 -1.21
N PRO A 228 -3.51 -59.01 -2.48
CA PRO A 228 -4.39 -59.89 -3.23
C PRO A 228 -4.69 -61.17 -2.44
N ALA A 229 -5.95 -61.59 -2.44
CA ALA A 229 -6.34 -62.84 -1.81
C ALA A 229 -5.50 -64.01 -2.35
N PRO A 230 -5.06 -64.95 -1.51
CA PRO A 230 -4.35 -66.14 -1.95
C PRO A 230 -5.16 -66.88 -3.01
N ALA A 231 -4.49 -67.30 -4.10
CA ALA A 231 -5.12 -68.10 -5.14
C ALA A 231 -5.74 -69.38 -4.52
N PRO A 232 -6.95 -69.79 -4.95
CA PRO A 232 -7.53 -71.05 -4.50
C PRO A 232 -6.57 -72.20 -4.77
N ASN A 233 -6.32 -73.00 -3.75
CA ASN A 233 -5.42 -74.15 -3.82
C ASN A 233 -5.90 -75.12 -4.92
N PRO A 234 -5.03 -75.57 -5.84
CA PRO A 234 -5.40 -76.60 -6.81
C PRO A 234 -5.79 -77.87 -6.06
N ASN A 235 -7.05 -78.26 -6.21
CA ASN A 235 -7.69 -79.45 -5.64
C ASN A 235 -6.78 -80.70 -5.70
N PRO A 236 -6.71 -81.55 -4.66
CA PRO A 236 -5.92 -82.77 -4.72
C PRO A 236 -6.62 -83.81 -5.61
N ASN A 237 -5.96 -84.11 -6.73
CA ASN A 237 -5.91 -85.37 -7.48
C ASN A 237 -7.23 -86.14 -7.78
N PRO A 238 -7.58 -86.41 -9.06
CA PRO A 238 -8.66 -87.31 -9.42
C PRO A 238 -8.36 -88.75 -9.00
N LYS A 239 -9.32 -89.41 -8.35
CA LYS A 239 -9.28 -90.83 -7.98
C LYS A 239 -9.17 -91.71 -9.24
N PRO A 240 -8.30 -92.74 -9.30
CA PRO A 240 -8.20 -93.63 -10.46
C PRO A 240 -9.50 -94.40 -10.69
N ASN A 241 -9.93 -94.48 -11.95
CA ASN A 241 -11.13 -95.20 -12.37
C ASN A 241 -10.92 -96.73 -12.22
N PRO A 242 -11.92 -97.54 -11.80
CA PRO A 242 -11.78 -98.99 -11.73
C PRO A 242 -11.70 -99.61 -13.12
N THR A 243 -10.71 -100.48 -13.35
CA THR A 243 -10.54 -101.29 -14.56
C THR A 243 -11.71 -102.27 -14.79
N PRO A 244 -12.12 -102.54 -16.04
CA PRO A 244 -13.20 -103.47 -16.34
C PRO A 244 -12.76 -104.92 -16.08
N LYS A 245 -13.56 -105.70 -15.36
CA LYS A 245 -13.38 -107.15 -15.25
C LYS A 245 -14.01 -107.84 -16.47
N SER A 246 -13.19 -108.62 -17.15
CA SER A 246 -13.51 -109.53 -18.24
C SER A 246 -14.51 -110.62 -17.81
N GLN A 247 -15.55 -110.83 -18.63
CA GLN A 247 -16.43 -112.00 -18.60
C GLN A 247 -15.67 -113.29 -18.93
N PRO A 248 -16.13 -114.44 -18.41
CA PRO A 248 -16.03 -115.71 -19.11
C PRO A 248 -17.40 -116.17 -19.62
N GLN A 249 -17.46 -116.52 -20.91
CA GLN A 249 -18.44 -117.43 -21.53
C GLN A 249 -18.21 -118.88 -21.04
N PRO A 250 -19.13 -119.85 -21.19
CA PRO A 250 -20.25 -119.94 -22.14
C PRO A 250 -21.66 -119.86 -21.53
#